data_AF-A0A838EHI4-F1
#
_entry.id   AF-A0A838EHI4-F1
#
_cell.length_a   1.000
_cell.length_b   1.000
_cell.length_c   1.000
_cell.angle_alpha   90.00
_cell.angle_beta   90.00
_cell.angle_gamma   90.00
#
_symmetry.space_group_name_H-M   'P 1'
#
loop_
_entity.id
_entity.type
_entity.pdbx_description
1 polymer ?
#
loop_
_entity_poly.entity_id
_entity_poly.type
_entity_poly.pdbx_seq_one_letter_code
_entity_poly.pdbx_strand_id
1 'polypeptide(L)'
;MAGLPFPAQHFTYVHQRLLIAGIPLAQWPFAIRELQRVTRFGGWVELVEMGMGFHHAGAATRQFLAWFAAISQTRGIDASHAAQIGVFLRDAGFSHVTTKTDVIPVGRWGGRIGNLLAGPP
;
A
#
# COMPACT_ATOMS: atom_id res chain seq x y z
N MET A 1 0.69 18.55 2.83
CA MET A 1 0.32 18.07 1.49
C MET A 1 -0.79 18.94 0.96
N ALA A 2 -0.76 19.27 -0.34
CA ALA A 2 -1.95 19.76 -1.02
C ALA A 2 -2.92 18.59 -1.25
N GLY A 3 -4.22 18.87 -1.27
CA GLY A 3 -5.24 17.87 -1.56
C GLY A 3 -5.21 17.40 -3.03
N LEU A 4 -5.98 16.35 -3.32
CA LEU A 4 -6.16 15.89 -4.69
C LEU A 4 -6.91 16.96 -5.51
N PRO A 5 -6.51 17.22 -6.77
CA PRO A 5 -7.06 18.29 -7.60
C PRO A 5 -8.42 17.91 -8.22
N PHE A 6 -9.27 17.24 -7.45
CA PHE A 6 -10.60 16.80 -7.87
C PHE A 6 -11.67 17.35 -6.93
N PRO A 7 -12.89 17.62 -7.44
CA PRO A 7 -14.02 17.98 -6.60
C PRO A 7 -14.38 16.89 -5.59
N ALA A 8 -15.12 17.26 -4.55
CA ALA A 8 -15.70 16.28 -3.65
C ALA A 8 -16.75 15.43 -4.38
N GLN A 9 -16.90 14.16 -3.98
CA GLN A 9 -17.92 13.23 -4.45
C GLN A 9 -17.97 13.05 -5.97
N HIS A 10 -16.82 13.14 -6.63
CA HIS A 10 -16.73 13.11 -8.08
C HIS A 10 -16.68 11.67 -8.63
N PHE A 11 -15.99 10.77 -7.95
CA PHE A 11 -15.74 9.41 -8.44
C PHE A 11 -16.65 8.39 -7.77
N THR A 12 -17.12 7.42 -8.55
CA THR A 12 -17.81 6.22 -8.04
C THR A 12 -16.85 5.19 -7.47
N TYR A 13 -15.60 5.22 -7.92
CA TYR A 13 -14.54 4.29 -7.57
C TYR A 13 -13.20 5.01 -7.58
N VAL A 14 -12.39 4.81 -6.53
CA VAL A 14 -11.04 5.35 -6.42
C VAL A 14 -10.10 4.21 -6.04
N HIS A 15 -9.01 4.09 -6.79
CA HIS A 15 -7.99 3.07 -6.57
C HIS A 15 -6.64 3.73 -6.29
N GLN A 16 -5.97 3.29 -5.22
CA GLN A 16 -4.60 3.67 -4.90
C GLN A 16 -3.75 2.41 -4.80
N ARG A 17 -2.52 2.47 -5.33
CA ARG A 17 -1.62 1.32 -5.31
C ARG A 17 -0.19 1.71 -4.99
N LEU A 18 0.43 0.94 -4.08
CA LEU A 18 1.86 0.99 -3.70
C LEU A 18 2.35 2.35 -3.16
N LEU A 19 1.47 3.17 -2.59
CA LEU A 19 1.88 4.43 -1.96
C LEU A 19 2.36 4.27 -0.52
N ILE A 20 2.33 3.06 0.05
CA ILE A 20 2.98 2.75 1.33
C ILE A 20 4.49 2.99 1.31
N ALA A 21 5.11 2.97 0.13
CA ALA A 21 6.50 3.34 -0.09
C ALA A 21 6.72 4.85 -0.36
N GLY A 22 5.66 5.65 -0.47
CA GLY A 22 5.73 7.05 -0.93
C GLY A 22 5.07 8.08 -0.01
N ILE A 23 4.15 7.66 0.86
CA ILE A 23 3.45 8.54 1.80
C ILE A 23 4.02 8.33 3.21
N PRO A 24 4.54 9.38 3.86
CA PRO A 24 4.96 9.31 5.26
C PRO A 24 3.82 8.87 6.17
N LEU A 25 4.11 8.07 7.20
CA LEU A 25 3.10 7.46 8.07
C LEU A 25 2.11 8.49 8.64
N ALA A 26 2.62 9.63 9.11
CA ALA A 26 1.81 10.71 9.67
C ALA A 26 0.83 11.36 8.67
N GLN A 27 1.02 11.16 7.36
CA GLN A 27 0.20 11.77 6.30
C GLN A 27 -0.91 10.83 5.81
N TRP A 28 -0.91 9.55 6.21
CA TRP A 28 -1.95 8.59 5.82
C TRP A 28 -3.37 9.01 6.20
N PRO A 29 -3.65 9.51 7.43
CA PRO A 29 -4.98 10.00 7.76
C PRO A 29 -5.47 11.12 6.83
N PHE A 30 -4.57 12.00 6.39
CA PHE A 30 -4.90 13.03 5.40
C PHE A 30 -5.17 12.42 4.02
N ALA A 31 -4.30 11.52 3.55
CA ALA A 31 -4.46 10.86 2.25
C ALA A 31 -5.80 10.10 2.17
N ILE A 32 -6.13 9.31 3.19
CA ILE A 32 -7.40 8.57 3.25
C ILE A 32 -8.61 9.51 3.25
N ARG A 33 -8.56 10.63 3.98
CA ARG A 33 -9.63 11.64 3.95
C ARG A 33 -9.79 12.27 2.57
N GLU A 34 -8.70 12.49 1.84
CA GLU A 34 -8.79 12.98 0.47
C GLU A 34 -9.41 11.95 -0.47
N LEU A 35 -9.06 10.67 -0.34
CA LEU A 35 -9.71 9.58 -1.09
C LEU A 35 -11.21 9.51 -0.77
N GLN A 36 -11.58 9.63 0.50
CA GLN A 36 -12.98 9.70 0.92
C GLN A 36 -13.67 10.92 0.31
N ARG A 37 -13.07 12.10 0.40
CA ARG A 37 -13.65 13.36 -0.09
C ARG A 37 -13.99 13.28 -1.56
N VAL A 38 -13.09 12.78 -2.40
CA VAL A 38 -13.29 12.72 -3.85
C VAL A 38 -14.20 11.56 -4.28
N THR A 39 -14.46 10.60 -3.38
CA THR A 39 -15.38 9.47 -3.62
C THR A 39 -16.81 9.87 -3.25
N ARG A 40 -17.77 9.54 -4.11
CA ARG A 40 -19.19 9.80 -3.82
C ARG A 40 -19.68 8.96 -2.63
N PHE A 41 -20.78 9.38 -2.01
CA PHE A 41 -21.50 8.51 -1.08
C PHE A 41 -21.93 7.21 -1.77
N GLY A 42 -21.68 6.07 -1.13
CA GLY A 42 -21.90 4.74 -1.72
C GLY A 42 -20.94 4.37 -2.84
N GLY A 43 -19.87 5.15 -3.06
CA GLY A 43 -18.73 4.76 -3.89
C GLY A 43 -17.74 3.87 -3.13
N TRP A 44 -16.72 3.40 -3.84
CA TRP A 44 -15.73 2.46 -3.31
C TRP A 44 -14.31 3.03 -3.36
N VAL A 45 -13.52 2.77 -2.33
CA VAL A 45 -12.08 3.00 -2.31
C VAL A 45 -11.38 1.65 -2.19
N GLU A 46 -10.47 1.36 -3.12
CA GLU A 46 -9.60 0.19 -3.08
C GLU A 46 -8.15 0.61 -2.91
N LEU A 47 -7.48 0.00 -1.92
CA LEU A 47 -6.06 0.22 -1.64
C LEU A 47 -5.33 -1.10 -1.82
N VAL A 48 -4.33 -1.11 -2.70
CA VAL A 48 -3.46 -2.27 -2.93
C VAL A 48 -2.03 -1.92 -2.54
N GLU A 49 -1.57 -2.47 -1.44
CA GLU A 49 -0.29 -2.10 -0.84
C GLU A 49 0.58 -3.33 -0.63
N MET A 50 1.89 -3.15 -0.77
CA MET A 50 2.87 -4.21 -0.56
C MET A 50 3.60 -3.94 0.75
N GLY A 51 3.48 -4.88 1.70
CA GLY A 51 4.24 -4.83 2.93
C GLY A 51 5.69 -5.31 2.75
N MET A 52 6.48 -5.21 3.82
CA MET A 52 7.86 -5.71 3.88
C MET A 52 7.97 -7.21 4.18
N GLY A 53 6.86 -7.96 4.05
CA GLY A 53 6.76 -9.38 4.38
C GLY A 53 7.37 -10.32 3.34
N PHE A 54 8.66 -10.14 3.00
CA PHE A 54 9.36 -11.05 2.10
C PHE A 54 9.76 -12.33 2.84
N HIS A 55 9.14 -13.45 2.47
CA HIS A 55 9.48 -14.77 2.99
C HIS A 55 10.66 -15.38 2.23
N HIS A 56 11.54 -16.11 2.93
CA HIS A 56 12.70 -16.81 2.34
C HIS A 56 13.65 -15.90 1.52
N ALA A 57 13.73 -14.61 1.86
CA ALA A 57 14.61 -13.66 1.20
C ALA A 57 16.08 -14.08 1.31
N GLY A 58 16.80 -14.16 0.18
CA GLY A 58 18.24 -14.42 0.13
C GLY A 58 19.06 -13.23 0.66
N ALA A 59 20.39 -13.38 0.77
CA ALA A 59 21.26 -12.35 1.32
C ALA A 59 21.14 -11.00 0.59
N ALA A 60 21.12 -11.01 -0.75
CA ALA A 60 20.96 -9.81 -1.56
C ALA A 60 19.61 -9.11 -1.31
N THR A 61 18.51 -9.87 -1.29
CA THR A 61 17.17 -9.32 -1.01
C THR A 61 17.08 -8.75 0.40
N ARG A 62 17.65 -9.42 1.41
CA ARG A 62 17.69 -8.87 2.79
C ARG A 62 18.48 -7.57 2.86
N GLN A 63 19.61 -7.49 2.16
CA GLN A 63 20.41 -6.26 2.09
C GLN A 63 19.62 -5.11 1.43
N PHE A 64 18.94 -5.41 0.31
CA PHE A 64 18.07 -4.45 -0.35
C PHE A 64 16.95 -3.95 0.57
N LEU A 65 16.26 -4.86 1.29
CA LEU A 65 15.20 -4.48 2.21
C LEU A 65 15.71 -3.63 3.38
N ALA A 66 16.93 -3.91 3.88
CA ALA A 66 17.57 -3.12 4.90
C ALA A 66 17.87 -1.69 4.41
N TRP A 67 18.41 -1.54 3.19
CA TRP A 67 18.62 -0.22 2.58
C TRP A 67 17.30 0.51 2.35
N PHE A 68 16.29 -0.19 1.83
CA PHE A 68 14.97 0.38 1.61
C PHE A 68 14.34 0.87 2.91
N ALA A 69 14.40 0.08 3.98
CA ALA A 69 13.91 0.47 5.30
C ALA A 69 14.67 1.69 5.84
N ALA A 70 16.01 1.69 5.77
CA ALA A 70 16.84 2.80 6.23
C ALA A 70 16.50 4.12 5.50
N ILE A 71 16.40 4.08 4.17
CA ILE A 71 16.04 5.27 3.37
C ILE A 71 14.61 5.73 3.68
N SER A 72 13.67 4.78 3.80
CA SER A 72 12.26 5.09 4.09
C SER A 72 12.10 5.80 5.44
N GLN A 73 12.81 5.35 6.47
CA GLN A 73 12.78 5.96 7.79
C GLN A 73 13.23 7.42 7.79
N THR A 74 14.25 7.78 6.99
CA THR A 74 14.70 9.19 6.88
C THR A 74 13.63 10.13 6.32
N ARG A 75 12.58 9.57 5.69
CA ARG A 75 11.44 10.31 5.13
C ARG A 75 10.14 10.11 5.92
N GLY A 76 10.21 9.43 7.07
CA GLY A 76 9.04 9.09 7.88
C GLY A 76 8.11 8.08 7.20
N ILE A 77 8.59 7.32 6.21
CA ILE A 77 7.86 6.25 5.54
C ILE A 77 8.09 4.96 6.33
N ASP A 78 7.01 4.26 6.65
CA ASP A 78 7.06 2.99 7.37
C ASP A 78 6.07 1.96 6.77
N ALA A 79 6.59 1.07 5.93
CA ALA A 79 5.81 0.03 5.27
C ALA A 79 5.45 -1.16 6.17
N SER A 80 5.94 -1.22 7.41
CA SER A 80 5.48 -2.22 8.39
C SER A 80 4.01 -2.01 8.80
N HIS A 81 3.48 -0.81 8.58
CA HIS A 81 2.11 -0.43 8.92
C HIS A 81 1.10 -0.72 7.80
N ALA A 82 1.52 -1.39 6.71
CA ALA A 82 0.62 -1.76 5.61
C ALA A 82 -0.62 -2.55 6.09
N ALA A 83 -0.46 -3.40 7.11
CA ALA A 83 -1.57 -4.16 7.69
C ALA A 83 -2.60 -3.27 8.43
N GLN A 84 -2.19 -2.06 8.86
CA GLN A 84 -3.06 -1.11 9.58
C GLN A 84 -3.89 -0.23 8.65
N ILE A 85 -3.74 -0.33 7.33
CA ILE A 85 -4.47 0.51 6.38
C ILE A 85 -5.99 0.32 6.50
N GLY A 86 -6.45 -0.89 6.79
CA GLY A 86 -7.86 -1.14 7.10
C GLY A 86 -8.35 -0.41 8.37
N VAL A 87 -7.47 -0.11 9.32
CA VAL A 87 -7.79 0.73 10.48
C VAL A 87 -7.95 2.18 10.04
N PHE A 88 -7.03 2.72 9.24
CA PHE A 88 -7.14 4.10 8.73
C PHE A 88 -8.41 4.35 7.91
N LEU A 89 -8.85 3.35 7.12
CA LEU A 89 -10.13 3.43 6.42
C LEU A 89 -11.30 3.48 7.41
N ARG A 90 -11.31 2.65 8.45
CA ARG A 90 -12.38 2.67 9.46
C ARG A 90 -12.42 4.00 10.21
N ASP A 91 -11.26 4.50 10.64
CA ASP A 91 -11.15 5.77 11.36
C ASP A 91 -11.59 6.98 10.52
N ALA A 92 -11.49 6.87 9.19
CA ALA A 92 -12.00 7.88 8.25
C ALA A 92 -13.51 7.78 7.99
N GLY A 93 -14.22 6.82 8.62
CA GLY A 93 -15.67 6.69 8.53
C GLY A 93 -16.17 5.79 7.41
N PHE A 94 -15.32 4.94 6.83
CA PHE A 94 -15.78 3.90 5.89
C PHE A 94 -16.50 2.78 6.67
N SER A 95 -17.72 2.44 6.26
CA SER A 95 -18.58 1.46 6.96
C SER A 95 -18.34 0.00 6.56
N HIS A 96 -17.93 -0.28 5.31
CA HIS A 96 -17.76 -1.63 4.76
C HIS A 96 -16.30 -1.93 4.41
N VAL A 97 -15.41 -1.89 5.40
CA VAL A 97 -13.98 -2.15 5.18
C VAL A 97 -13.69 -3.65 5.19
N THR A 98 -13.20 -4.17 4.06
CA THR A 98 -12.68 -5.54 3.93
C THR A 98 -11.18 -5.47 3.67
N THR A 99 -10.40 -6.26 4.41
CA THR A 99 -8.96 -6.40 4.21
C THR A 99 -8.64 -7.84 3.82
N LYS A 100 -7.88 -8.00 2.74
CA LYS A 100 -7.36 -9.30 2.30
C LYS A 100 -5.84 -9.18 2.11
N THR A 101 -5.11 -10.18 2.58
CA THR A 101 -3.67 -10.31 2.36
C THR A 101 -3.42 -11.56 1.55
N ASP A 102 -2.77 -11.42 0.40
CA ASP A 102 -2.39 -12.53 -0.46
C ASP A 102 -0.86 -12.66 -0.51
N VAL A 103 -0.38 -13.90 -0.43
CA VAL A 103 1.06 -14.19 -0.60
C VAL A 103 1.37 -14.28 -2.08
N ILE A 104 2.20 -13.36 -2.56
CA ILE A 104 2.65 -13.36 -3.95
C ILE A 104 3.92 -14.20 -4.06
N PRO A 105 3.92 -15.27 -4.87
CA PRO A 105 5.10 -16.10 -4.98
C PRO A 105 6.17 -15.45 -5.87
N VAL A 106 7.42 -15.41 -5.42
CA VAL A 106 8.54 -14.78 -6.16
C VAL A 106 9.72 -15.75 -6.25
N GLY A 107 10.11 -16.10 -7.48
CA GLY A 107 11.17 -17.06 -7.77
C GLY A 107 10.65 -18.49 -7.93
N ARG A 108 11.60 -19.44 -7.93
CA ARG A 108 11.35 -20.83 -8.37
C ARG A 108 10.25 -21.56 -7.60
N TRP A 109 10.05 -21.25 -6.33
CA TRP A 109 9.00 -21.87 -5.51
C TRP A 109 7.58 -21.51 -5.97
N GLY A 110 7.43 -20.42 -6.73
CA GLY A 110 6.17 -20.00 -7.34
C GLY A 110 5.85 -20.60 -8.70
N GLY A 111 6.62 -21.59 -9.15
CA GLY A 111 6.50 -22.16 -10.48
C GLY A 111 6.61 -21.08 -11.58
N ARG A 112 5.75 -21.17 -12.60
CA ARG A 112 5.78 -20.25 -13.75
C ARG A 112 5.56 -18.79 -13.35
N ILE A 113 4.58 -18.51 -12.47
CA ILE A 113 4.23 -17.14 -12.06
C ILE A 113 5.36 -16.55 -11.21
N GLY A 114 5.90 -17.34 -10.27
CA GLY A 114 7.01 -16.87 -9.44
C GLY A 114 8.27 -16.56 -10.24
N ASN A 115 8.58 -17.37 -11.26
CA ASN A 115 9.71 -17.10 -12.15
C ASN A 115 9.52 -15.81 -12.96
N LEU A 116 8.31 -15.52 -13.44
CA LEU A 116 8.03 -14.26 -14.14
C LEU A 116 8.22 -13.04 -13.23
N LEU A 117 7.87 -13.16 -11.94
CA LEU A 117 8.00 -12.08 -10.97
C LEU A 117 9.43 -11.85 -10.48
N ALA A 118 10.30 -12.87 -10.53
CA ALA A 118 11.70 -12.73 -10.10
C ALA A 118 12.57 -11.93 -11.09
N GLY A 119 12.06 -11.68 -12.30
CA GLY A 119 12.84 -11.08 -13.38
C GLY A 119 13.65 -12.12 -14.17
N PRO A 120 14.31 -11.70 -15.27
CA PRO A 120 15.18 -12.59 -16.03
C PRO A 120 16.33 -13.12 -15.15
N PRO A 121 16.82 -14.35 -15.43
CA PRO A 121 17.97 -14.92 -14.72
C PRO A 121 19.24 -14.09 -14.89
#